data_AF-A0A6I2QZJ8-F1
#
_entry.id   AF-A0A6I2QZJ8-F1
#
_cell.length_a   1.000
_cell.length_b   1.000
_cell.length_c   1.000
_cell.angle_alpha   90.00
_cell.angle_beta   90.00
_cell.angle_gamma   90.00
#
_symmetry.space_group_name_H-M   'P 1'
#
loop_
_entity.id
_entity.type
_entity.pdbx_description
1 polymer ?
#
loop_
_entity_poly.entity_id
_entity_poly.type
_entity_poly.pdbx_seq_one_letter_code
_entity_poly.pdbx_strand_id
1 'polypeptide(L)' 'MHDEVFTIPARRCKRCGGLLTSSQGLRDGYGPCCLRKIKQEEADRKMMENQCSLFDMGATAPKREGD' A
#
# COMPACT_ATOMS: atom_id res chain seq x y z
N MET A 1 37.28 14.05 25.37
CA MET A 1 36.28 13.25 24.65
C MET A 1 34.93 13.81 25.08
N HIS A 2 34.33 14.68 24.27
CA HIS A 2 33.04 15.25 24.61
C HIS A 2 31.99 14.17 24.36
N ASP A 3 31.35 13.69 25.43
CA ASP A 3 30.09 12.94 25.35
C ASP A 3 29.00 13.92 24.90
N GLU A 4 29.01 14.29 23.61
CA GLU A 4 28.02 15.20 23.05
C GLU A 4 26.72 14.43 22.84
N VAL A 5 25.85 14.49 23.85
CA VAL A 5 24.48 13.98 23.75
C VAL A 5 23.72 14.88 22.77
N PHE A 6 23.39 14.35 21.60
CA PHE A 6 22.56 15.02 20.61
C PHE A 6 21.21 14.34 20.46
N THR A 7 20.19 15.14 20.15
CA THR A 7 18.83 14.66 19.95
C THR A 7 18.55 14.56 18.46
N ILE A 8 18.06 13.40 18.00
CA ILE A 8 17.61 13.23 16.62
C ILE A 8 16.08 13.09 16.57
N PRO A 9 15.41 13.74 15.60
CA PRO A 9 14.00 13.50 15.39
C PRO A 9 13.79 12.06 14.93
N ALA A 10 12.87 11.35 15.58
CA ALA A 10 12.55 9.99 15.24
C ALA A 10 11.05 9.71 15.37
N ARG A 11 10.54 8.77 14.57
CA ARG A 11 9.18 8.24 14.70
C ARG A 11 9.15 6.76 14.39
N ARG A 12 8.07 6.08 14.79
CA ARG A 12 7.82 4.69 14.37
C ARG A 12 7.08 4.65 13.03
N CYS A 13 7.43 3.67 12.20
CA CYS A 13 6.72 3.33 10.98
C CYS A 13 5.28 2.91 11.32
N LYS A 14 4.28 3.51 10.67
CA LYS A 14 2.86 3.22 10.93
C LYS A 14 2.44 1.79 10.58
N ARG A 15 3.20 1.10 9.71
CA ARG A 15 2.91 -0.28 9.29
C ARG A 15 3.63 -1.33 10.14
N CYS A 16 4.94 -1.21 10.29
CA CYS A 16 5.77 -2.24 10.94
C CYS A 16 6.35 -1.84 12.30
N GLY A 17 6.16 -0.61 12.76
CA GLY A 17 6.70 -0.12 14.03
C GLY A 17 8.20 0.19 14.05
N GLY A 18 8.94 -0.06 12.95
CA GLY A 18 10.37 0.21 12.86
C GLY A 18 10.75 1.69 13.06
N LEU A 19 11.92 1.95 13.64
CA LEU A 19 12.40 3.30 13.92
C LEU A 19 12.82 4.03 12.63
N LEU A 20 12.28 5.24 12.44
CA LEU A 20 12.56 6.10 11.29
C LEU A 20 13.24 7.37 11.77
N THR A 21 14.38 7.68 11.18
CA THR A 21 15.18 8.88 11.47
C THR A 21 15.43 9.72 10.21
N SER A 22 15.15 9.18 9.02
CA SER A 22 15.28 9.91 7.77
C SER A 22 14.17 10.95 7.60
N SER A 23 14.48 12.08 6.97
CA SER A 23 13.51 13.17 6.76
C SER A 23 12.26 12.71 6.00
N GLN A 24 12.41 11.85 4.98
CA GLN A 24 11.28 11.26 4.26
C GLN A 24 10.44 10.34 5.16
N GLY A 25 11.10 9.45 5.92
CA GLY A 25 10.40 8.54 6.84
C GLY A 25 9.66 9.29 7.93
N LEU A 26 10.22 10.40 8.41
CA LEU A 26 9.59 11.31 9.36
C LEU A 26 8.35 11.98 8.78
N ARG A 27 8.39 12.46 7.52
CA ARG A 27 7.22 13.07 6.85
C ARG A 27 6.12 12.04 6.57
N ASP A 28 6.44 10.97 5.86
CA ASP A 28 5.46 10.00 5.38
C ASP A 28 4.93 9.09 6.50
N GLY A 29 5.77 8.85 7.52
CA GLY A 29 5.50 7.89 8.58
C GLY A 29 5.67 6.44 8.17
N TYR A 30 6.32 6.18 7.04
CA TYR A 30 6.62 4.84 6.56
C TYR A 30 8.09 4.71 6.19
N GLY A 31 8.69 3.56 6.54
CA GLY A 31 10.00 3.19 6.02
C GLY A 31 9.92 2.87 4.51
N PRO A 32 11.05 2.91 3.79
CA PRO A 32 11.08 2.72 2.33
C PRO A 32 10.37 1.45 1.85
N CYS A 33 10.59 0.33 2.54
CA CYS A 33 9.95 -0.95 2.22
C CYS A 33 8.43 -0.91 2.44
N CYS A 34 7.98 -0.39 3.59
CA CYS A 34 6.54 -0.33 3.91
C CYS A 34 5.79 0.62 2.98
N LEU A 35 6.39 1.76 2.65
CA LEU A 35 5.81 2.72 1.72
C LEU A 35 5.64 2.10 0.33
N ARG A 36 6.65 1.38 -0.16
CA ARG A 36 6.58 0.70 -1.47
C ARG A 36 5.46 -0.34 -1.50
N LYS A 37 5.32 -1.15 -0.44
CA LYS A 37 4.26 -2.15 -0.34
C LYS A 37 2.86 -1.51 -0.34
N ILE A 38 2.66 -0.42 0.41
CA ILE A 38 1.36 0.28 0.44
C ILE A 38 1.02 0.85 -0.94
N LYS A 39 1.99 1.47 -1.61
CA LYS A 39 1.80 1.99 -2.97
C LYS A 39 1.44 0.88 -3.95
N GLN A 40 2.08 -0.29 -3.82
CA GLN A 40 1.75 -1.46 -4.64
C GLN A 40 0.32 -1.96 -4.36
N GLU A 41 -0.05 -2.13 -3.09
CA GLU A 41 -1.41 -2.56 -2.69
C GLU A 41 -2.49 -1.58 -3.21
N GLU A 42 -2.22 -0.27 -3.19
CA GLU A 42 -3.13 0.73 -3.75
C GLU A 42 -3.21 0.65 -5.28
N ALA A 43 -2.08 0.45 -5.95
CA ALA A 43 -2.03 0.26 -7.40
C ALA A 43 -2.78 -1.00 -7.83
N ASP A 44 -2.57 -2.12 -7.14
CA ASP A 44 -3.23 -3.39 -7.40
C ASP A 44 -4.75 -3.27 -7.20
N ARG A 45 -5.20 -2.55 -6.17
CA ARG A 45 -6.62 -2.27 -5.95
C ARG A 45 -7.23 -1.47 -7.11
N LYS A 46 -6.56 -0.42 -7.57
CA LYS A 46 -7.01 0.38 -8.74
C LYS A 46 -7.04 -0.45 -10.03
N MET A 47 -6.11 -1.39 -10.19
CA MET A 47 -6.11 -2.31 -11.33
C MET A 47 -7.28 -3.29 -11.25
N MET A 48 -7.59 -3.82 -10.06
CA MET A 48 -8.72 -4.73 -9.84
C MET A 48 -10.06 -4.09 -10.18
N GLU A 49 -10.25 -2.81 -9.88
CA GLU A 49 -11.48 -2.05 -10.24
C GLU A 49 -11.76 -2.04 -11.74
N ASN A 50 -10.72 -2.15 -12.58
CA ASN A 50 -10.83 -2.11 -14.04
C ASN A 50 -10.74 -3.50 -14.70
N GLN A 51 -10.64 -4.58 -13.91
CA GLN A 51 -10.65 -5.94 -14.43
C GLN A 51 -12.09 -6.45 -14.56
N CYS A 52 -12.48 -6.83 -15.78
CA CYS A 52 -13.73 -7.55 -16.06
C CYS A 52 -13.38 -8.98 -16.50
N SER A 53 -13.89 -10.00 -15.81
CA SER A 53 -13.75 -11.40 -16.23
C SER A 53 -14.78 -11.76 -17.29
N LEU A 54 -14.39 -12.54 -18.31
CA LEU A 54 -15.31 -13.10 -19.30
C LEU A 54 -16.43 -13.94 -18.66
N PHE A 55 -16.13 -14.57 -17.52
CA PHE A 55 -17.09 -15.36 -16.75
C PHE A 55 -18.08 -14.51 -15.93
N ASP A 56 -17.74 -13.26 -15.61
CA ASP A 56 -18.66 -12.32 -14.95
C ASP A 56 -19.71 -11.77 -15.92
N MET A 57 -19.42 -11.73 -17.23
CA MET A 57 -20.35 -11.32 -18.29
C MET A 57 -21.41 -12.38 -18.63
N GLY A 58 -21.22 -13.64 -18.25
CA GLY A 58 -22.16 -14.73 -18.53
C GLY A 58 -23.38 -14.77 -17.61
N ALA A 59 -23.34 -14.08 -16.46
CA ALA A 59 -24.41 -14.09 -15.47
C ALA A 59 -25.61 -13.19 -15.83
N THR A 60 -25.47 -12.32 -16.83
CA THR A 60 -26.54 -11.42 -17.31
C THR A 60 -27.09 -11.80 -18.69
N ALA A 61 -26.62 -12.90 -19.29
CA ALA A 61 -27.21 -13.40 -20.52
C ALA A 61 -28.63 -13.92 -20.22
N PRO A 62 -29.69 -13.44 -20.90
CA PRO A 62 -31.02 -14.00 -20.74
C PRO A 62 -30.98 -15.49 -21.09
N LYS A 63 -31.57 -16.33 -20.23
CA LYS A 63 -31.81 -17.75 -20.54
C LYS A 63 -32.53 -17.82 -21.89
N ARG A 64 -31.88 -18.36 -22.91
CA ARG A 64 -32.56 -18.71 -24.16
C ARG A 64 -33.47 -19.89 -23.86
N GLU A 65 -34.77 -19.65 -23.95
CA GLU A 65 -35.84 -20.64 -23.85
C GLU A 65 -36.09 -21.21 -25.26
N GLY A 66 -36.11 -22.55 -25.39
CA GLY A 66 -36.44 -23.32 -26.62
C GLY A 66 -35.25 -23.56 -27.57
N ASP A 67 -35.04 -24.72 -28.21
CA ASP A 67 -35.82 -25.95 -28.45
C ASP A 67 -34.86 -27.15 -28.41
#